data_AF-H2Y134-F1
#
_entry.id   AF-H2Y134-F1
#
_cell.length_a   1.000
_cell.length_b   1.000
_cell.length_c   1.000
_cell.angle_alpha   90.00
_cell.angle_beta   90.00
_cell.angle_gamma   90.00
#
_symmetry.space_group_name_H-M   'P 1'
#
loop_
_entity.id
_entity.type
_entity.pdbx_description
1 polymer ?
#
loop_
_entity_poly.entity_id
_entity_poly.type
_entity_poly.pdbx_seq_one_letter_code
_entity_poly.pdbx_strand_id
1 'polypeptide(L)'
;MNGNIAELADFLNPHTLHRIRSQTQQILDVRSKYAPNKSIWLGETASAYDGGVKGVSNSFADGFTWLDKLGTVAQMGVDVVMRQSLFEGSYALIDKHFDPLPQLVGNKVLKVTLIEINKKNDNEGKKVRIYAHCTKDGRYSKGAVVLYFINLKNTTIYLSINSLKNRGAVIDMYLLTPGEKGNITSK
;
A
#
# COMPACT_ATOMS: atom_id res chain seq x y z
N MET A 1 12.80 3.45 -4.93
CA MET A 1 13.36 4.66 -5.58
C MET A 1 14.77 4.91 -5.04
N ASN A 2 15.56 5.83 -5.62
CA ASN A 2 16.87 6.22 -5.08
C ASN A 2 16.66 7.36 -4.07
N GLY A 3 17.13 7.22 -2.83
CA GLY A 3 16.94 8.22 -1.77
C GLY A 3 17.60 9.58 -2.04
N ASN A 4 18.64 9.61 -2.89
CA ASN A 4 19.43 10.80 -3.17
C ASN A 4 18.85 11.69 -4.29
N ILE A 5 17.97 11.16 -5.13
CA ILE A 5 17.45 11.88 -6.32
C ILE A 5 15.93 11.83 -6.47
N ALA A 6 15.24 10.94 -5.75
CA ALA A 6 13.79 10.84 -5.89
C ALA A 6 13.10 12.03 -5.22
N GLU A 7 12.00 12.45 -5.82
CA GLU A 7 11.22 13.62 -5.39
C GLU A 7 9.81 13.21 -4.98
N LEU A 8 9.05 14.15 -4.38
CA LEU A 8 7.65 13.92 -3.99
C LEU A 8 6.79 13.41 -5.16
N ALA A 9 7.04 13.88 -6.38
CA ALA A 9 6.32 13.44 -7.57
C ALA A 9 6.45 11.93 -7.82
N ASP A 10 7.59 11.32 -7.50
CA ASP A 10 7.82 9.89 -7.67
C ASP A 10 6.95 9.03 -6.75
N PHE A 11 6.67 9.52 -5.53
CA PHE A 11 5.84 8.83 -4.54
C PHE A 11 4.35 8.81 -4.94
N LEU A 12 3.96 9.77 -5.78
CA LEU A 12 2.59 9.91 -6.29
C LEU A 12 2.44 9.38 -7.72
N ASN A 13 3.52 8.91 -8.33
CA ASN A 13 3.53 8.43 -9.71
C ASN A 13 3.04 6.98 -9.80
N PRO A 14 1.91 6.70 -10.48
CA PRO A 14 1.39 5.34 -10.63
C PRO A 14 2.34 4.36 -11.32
N HIS A 15 3.22 4.84 -12.20
CA HIS A 15 4.24 4.00 -12.84
C HIS A 15 5.30 3.56 -11.84
N THR A 16 5.73 4.46 -10.95
CA THR A 16 6.64 4.13 -9.85
C THR A 16 6.05 3.04 -8.96
N LEU A 17 4.77 3.19 -8.58
CA LEU A 17 4.05 2.20 -7.78
C LEU A 17 3.90 0.85 -8.50
N HIS A 18 3.74 0.84 -9.83
CA HIS A 18 3.61 -0.39 -10.59
C HIS A 18 4.87 -1.26 -10.58
N ARG A 19 6.06 -0.68 -10.38
CA ARG A 19 7.35 -1.40 -10.47
C ARG A 19 7.44 -2.63 -9.57
N ILE A 20 6.85 -2.57 -8.37
CA ILE A 20 6.90 -3.69 -7.42
C ILE A 20 6.22 -4.95 -7.98
N ARG A 21 5.21 -4.78 -8.85
CA ARG A 21 4.52 -5.90 -9.51
C ARG A 21 5.50 -6.66 -10.41
N SER A 22 6.21 -5.97 -11.29
CA SER A 22 7.17 -6.60 -12.20
C SER A 22 8.32 -7.28 -11.43
N GLN A 23 8.82 -6.65 -10.37
CA GLN A 23 9.86 -7.23 -9.51
C GLN A 23 9.36 -8.50 -8.80
N THR A 24 8.14 -8.46 -8.25
CA THR A 24 7.53 -9.61 -7.57
C THR A 24 7.26 -10.75 -8.56
N GLN A 25 6.86 -10.44 -9.79
CA GLN A 25 6.65 -11.45 -10.83
C GLN A 25 7.92 -12.22 -11.16
N GLN A 26 9.06 -11.53 -11.30
CA GLN A 26 10.35 -12.18 -11.53
C GLN A 26 10.71 -13.15 -10.40
N ILE A 27 10.44 -12.78 -9.14
CA ILE A 27 10.67 -13.65 -7.97
C ILE A 27 9.73 -14.87 -8.02
N LEU A 28 8.46 -14.66 -8.37
CA LEU A 28 7.48 -15.74 -8.52
C LEU A 28 7.87 -16.72 -9.62
N ASP A 29 8.40 -16.25 -10.75
CA ASP A 29 8.83 -17.10 -11.86
C ASP A 29 10.00 -18.00 -11.44
N VAL A 30 10.99 -17.42 -10.75
CA VAL A 30 12.14 -18.17 -10.17
C VAL A 30 11.65 -19.19 -9.15
N ARG A 31 10.80 -18.78 -8.20
CA ARG A 31 10.24 -19.65 -7.17
C ARG A 31 9.41 -20.78 -7.78
N SER A 32 8.64 -20.50 -8.82
CA SER A 32 7.83 -21.52 -9.51
C SER A 32 8.70 -22.56 -10.21
N LYS A 33 9.85 -22.15 -10.77
CA LYS A 33 10.78 -23.06 -11.44
C LYS A 33 11.59 -23.92 -10.48
N TYR A 34 12.08 -23.34 -9.38
CA TYR A 34 13.08 -24.01 -8.53
C TYR A 34 12.55 -24.42 -7.15
N ALA A 35 11.47 -23.82 -6.66
CA ALA A 35 10.95 -24.04 -5.30
C ALA A 35 9.42 -23.82 -5.19
N PRO A 36 8.59 -24.54 -5.97
CA PRO A 36 7.17 -24.24 -6.19
C PRO A 36 6.26 -24.31 -4.96
N ASN A 37 6.75 -24.81 -3.82
CA ASN A 37 6.00 -24.91 -2.57
C ASN A 37 6.57 -24.03 -1.45
N LYS A 38 7.58 -23.20 -1.74
CA LYS A 38 8.16 -22.29 -0.74
C LYS A 38 7.39 -20.97 -0.68
N SER A 39 7.26 -20.46 0.54
CA SER A 39 6.78 -19.10 0.82
C SER A 39 7.74 -18.05 0.29
N ILE A 40 7.21 -16.87 -0.03
CA ILE A 40 8.00 -15.71 -0.48
C ILE A 40 7.86 -14.60 0.54
N TRP A 41 8.99 -14.14 1.04
CA TRP A 41 9.07 -13.05 2.00
C TRP A 41 9.85 -11.89 1.38
N LEU A 42 9.34 -10.67 1.53
CA LEU A 42 10.13 -9.46 1.35
C LEU A 42 10.88 -9.19 2.65
N GLY A 43 12.12 -9.67 2.74
CA GLY A 43 12.94 -9.59 3.95
C GLY A 43 13.42 -8.18 4.33
N GLU A 44 13.42 -7.25 3.37
CA GLU A 44 13.70 -5.84 3.61
C GLU A 44 13.04 -5.00 2.52
N THR A 45 12.26 -3.98 2.90
CA THR A 45 11.68 -3.07 1.90
C THR A 45 11.27 -1.72 2.47
N ALA A 46 11.50 -0.65 1.69
CA ALA A 46 11.12 0.74 1.99
C ALA A 46 10.68 1.45 0.70
N SER A 47 10.34 2.74 0.76
CA SER A 47 10.01 3.54 -0.43
C SER A 47 11.23 3.83 -1.31
N ALA A 48 12.34 4.22 -0.69
CA ALA A 48 13.60 4.51 -1.35
C ALA A 48 14.79 3.90 -0.61
N TYR A 49 15.81 3.46 -1.36
CA TYR A 49 17.09 2.99 -0.80
C TYR A 49 17.96 4.19 -0.36
N ASP A 50 19.15 3.93 0.19
CA ASP A 50 20.08 4.95 0.74
C ASP A 50 19.48 5.79 1.87
N GLY A 51 18.80 5.14 2.82
CA GLY A 51 18.23 5.84 3.98
C GLY A 51 16.94 6.61 3.69
N GLY A 52 16.40 6.54 2.48
CA GLY A 52 15.13 7.17 2.10
C GLY A 52 15.28 8.62 1.65
N VAL A 53 14.18 9.22 1.19
CA VAL A 53 14.15 10.61 0.73
C VAL A 53 13.84 11.52 1.91
N LYS A 54 14.77 12.41 2.27
CA LYS A 54 14.62 13.33 3.39
C LYS A 54 13.39 14.22 3.20
N GLY A 55 12.51 14.24 4.21
CA GLY A 55 11.28 15.04 4.19
C GLY A 55 10.11 14.43 3.40
N VAL A 56 10.33 13.33 2.66
CA VAL A 56 9.27 12.65 1.88
C VAL A 56 9.01 11.25 2.43
N SER A 57 10.05 10.44 2.66
CA SER A 57 9.92 9.07 3.18
C SER A 57 9.38 8.97 4.61
N ASN A 58 9.40 10.06 5.39
CA ASN A 58 8.83 10.17 6.73
C ASN A 58 7.49 10.91 6.74
N SER A 59 6.90 11.15 5.57
CA SER A 59 5.68 11.94 5.40
C SER A 59 4.48 11.06 5.06
N PHE A 60 3.28 11.65 5.08
CA PHE A 60 2.04 11.07 4.54
C PHE A 60 2.20 10.59 3.09
N ALA A 61 3.06 11.24 2.29
CA ALA A 61 3.32 10.82 0.92
C ALA A 61 3.93 9.39 0.84
N ASP A 62 4.70 8.98 1.84
CA ASP A 62 5.24 7.62 1.94
C ASP A 62 4.13 6.57 2.06
N GLY A 63 3.02 6.94 2.73
CA GLY A 63 1.85 6.09 2.93
C GLY A 63 1.24 5.58 1.62
N PHE A 64 1.29 6.37 0.54
CA PHE A 64 0.85 5.92 -0.78
C PHE A 64 1.69 4.75 -1.28
N THR A 65 3.01 4.87 -1.21
CA THR A 65 3.94 3.82 -1.65
C THR A 65 3.86 2.57 -0.78
N TRP A 66 3.69 2.77 0.53
CA TRP A 66 3.64 1.69 1.50
C TRP A 66 2.35 0.89 1.40
N LEU A 67 1.19 1.56 1.41
CA LEU A 67 -0.11 0.90 1.33
C LEU A 67 -0.29 0.20 -0.03
N ASP A 68 0.24 0.79 -1.11
CA ASP A 68 0.19 0.19 -2.43
C ASP A 68 1.04 -1.09 -2.52
N LYS A 69 2.25 -1.04 -1.94
CA LYS A 69 3.14 -2.19 -1.86
C LYS A 69 2.46 -3.34 -1.13
N LEU A 70 1.93 -3.09 0.07
CA LEU A 70 1.23 -4.11 0.86
C LEU A 70 0.08 -4.75 0.08
N GLY A 71 -0.77 -3.94 -0.58
CA GLY A 71 -1.86 -4.45 -1.40
C GLY A 71 -1.39 -5.27 -2.60
N THR A 72 -0.40 -4.76 -3.33
CA THR A 72 0.09 -5.39 -4.56
C THR A 72 0.77 -6.73 -4.27
N VAL A 73 1.77 -6.74 -3.37
CA VAL A 73 2.60 -7.94 -3.15
C VAL A 73 1.79 -9.07 -2.54
N ALA A 74 0.79 -8.71 -1.74
CA ALA A 74 -0.01 -9.71 -1.09
C ALA A 74 -1.13 -10.25 -1.98
N GLN A 75 -1.65 -9.46 -2.93
CA GLN A 75 -2.44 -10.00 -4.06
C GLN A 75 -1.63 -11.02 -4.87
N MET A 76 -0.31 -10.83 -4.95
CA MET A 76 0.62 -11.71 -5.66
C MET A 76 1.11 -12.90 -4.82
N GLY A 77 0.65 -13.06 -3.58
CA GLY A 77 0.99 -14.21 -2.73
C GLY A 77 2.30 -14.09 -1.96
N VAL A 78 2.82 -12.88 -1.74
CA VAL A 78 3.90 -12.65 -0.75
C VAL A 78 3.32 -12.79 0.66
N ASP A 79 3.95 -13.64 1.47
CA ASP A 79 3.45 -14.01 2.81
C ASP A 79 3.86 -13.00 3.89
N VAL A 80 5.07 -12.44 3.77
CA VAL A 80 5.65 -11.55 4.78
C VAL A 80 6.29 -10.34 4.11
N VAL A 81 6.08 -9.16 4.69
CA VAL A 81 6.71 -7.90 4.26
C VAL A 81 7.37 -7.25 5.47
N MET A 82 8.69 -7.18 5.46
CA MET A 82 9.48 -6.57 6.52
C MET A 82 9.83 -5.13 6.12
N ARG A 83 9.27 -4.17 6.87
CA ARG A 83 9.49 -2.75 6.65
C ARG A 83 10.88 -2.35 7.14
N GLN A 84 11.69 -1.82 6.23
CA GLN A 84 12.88 -1.09 6.58
C GLN A 84 12.51 0.37 6.83
N SER A 85 12.70 0.94 8.02
CA SER A 85 13.17 0.32 9.28
C SER A 85 12.15 0.63 10.38
N LEU A 86 12.25 -0.09 11.51
CA LEU A 86 11.51 0.31 12.71
C LEU A 86 12.01 1.66 13.25
N PHE A 87 13.33 1.85 13.24
CA PHE A 87 14.03 3.01 13.79
C PHE A 87 15.23 3.35 12.87
N GLU A 88 15.64 4.62 12.84
CA GLU A 88 16.71 5.21 12.00
C GLU A 88 16.46 5.25 10.48
N GLY A 89 16.99 6.29 9.83
CA GLY A 89 16.75 6.57 8.42
C GLY A 89 15.47 7.37 8.18
N SER A 90 15.35 7.99 7.00
CA SER A 90 14.19 8.82 6.63
C SER A 90 12.93 7.99 6.38
N TYR A 91 13.03 6.68 6.26
CA TYR A 91 11.90 5.75 6.10
C TYR A 91 11.49 5.03 7.39
N ALA A 92 12.08 5.41 8.53
CA ALA A 92 11.80 4.80 9.82
C ALA A 92 10.31 4.87 10.17
N LEU A 93 9.81 3.90 10.94
CA LEU A 93 8.46 3.93 11.50
C LEU A 93 8.37 4.75 12.79
N ILE A 94 9.49 4.95 13.46
CA ILE A 94 9.60 5.67 14.72
C ILE A 94 10.77 6.66 14.58
N ASP A 95 10.53 7.91 14.93
CA ASP A 95 11.57 8.93 14.88
C ASP A 95 12.51 8.87 16.09
N LYS A 96 13.55 9.72 16.11
CA LYS A 96 14.55 9.78 17.20
C LYS A 96 13.96 10.19 18.57
N HIS A 97 12.73 10.70 18.61
CA HIS A 97 12.01 11.08 19.82
C HIS A 97 11.02 10.00 20.28
N PHE A 98 11.00 8.85 19.60
CA PHE A 98 10.06 7.74 19.82
C PHE A 98 8.61 8.05 19.44
N ASP A 99 8.40 9.07 18.59
CA ASP A 99 7.09 9.38 18.04
C ASP A 99 6.81 8.48 16.82
N PRO A 100 5.63 7.81 16.75
CA PRO A 100 5.29 6.95 15.63
C PRO A 100 5.00 7.77 14.37
N LEU A 101 5.59 7.37 13.25
CA LEU A 101 5.32 7.93 11.94
C LEU A 101 4.09 7.25 11.30
N PRO A 102 3.30 7.99 10.50
CA PRO A 102 1.97 7.59 10.08
C PRO A 102 2.00 6.47 9.02
N GLN A 103 2.04 5.20 9.42
CA GLN A 103 2.01 4.07 8.47
C GLN A 103 1.22 2.86 8.97
N LEU A 104 0.43 2.27 8.07
CA LEU A 104 -0.42 1.10 8.33
C LEU A 104 0.41 -0.19 8.22
N VAL A 105 0.49 -0.99 9.28
CA VAL A 105 1.09 -2.34 9.23
C VAL A 105 -0.01 -3.37 9.51
N GLY A 106 -0.28 -4.27 8.57
CA GLY A 106 -1.25 -5.36 8.70
C GLY A 106 -0.70 -6.67 8.13
N ASN A 107 -0.99 -7.79 8.78
CA ASN A 107 -0.22 -9.04 8.66
C ASN A 107 -0.88 -10.18 7.87
N LYS A 108 -2.05 -10.00 7.24
CA LYS A 108 -2.67 -11.04 6.39
C LYS A 108 -3.52 -10.44 5.30
N VAL A 109 -3.39 -10.99 4.09
CA VAL A 109 -4.07 -10.48 2.91
C VAL A 109 -4.91 -11.55 2.24
N LEU A 110 -6.16 -11.20 1.95
CA LEU A 110 -7.00 -12.04 1.12
C LEU A 110 -6.75 -11.77 -0.35
N LYS A 111 -6.87 -12.82 -1.16
CA LYS A 111 -6.88 -12.74 -2.61
C LYS A 111 -8.11 -11.96 -3.05
N VAL A 112 -7.92 -10.70 -3.42
CA VAL A 112 -8.99 -9.84 -3.94
C VAL A 112 -9.16 -10.07 -5.42
N THR A 113 -10.29 -10.65 -5.77
CA THR A 113 -10.79 -10.56 -7.13
C THR A 113 -11.54 -9.24 -7.23
N LEU A 114 -10.88 -8.21 -7.74
CA LEU A 114 -11.56 -6.98 -8.14
C LEU A 114 -12.37 -7.29 -9.39
N ILE A 115 -13.67 -7.07 -9.31
CA ILE A 115 -14.49 -6.85 -10.50
C ILE A 115 -14.08 -5.46 -10.99
N GLU A 116 -13.29 -5.41 -12.06
CA GLU A 116 -12.88 -4.18 -12.72
C GLU A 116 -14.11 -3.34 -13.08
N ILE A 117 -14.28 -2.20 -12.41
CA ILE A 117 -15.13 -1.14 -12.92
C ILE A 117 -14.29 -0.41 -13.97
N ASN A 118 -14.60 -0.75 -15.23
CA ASN A 118 -14.01 -0.28 -16.49
C ASN A 118 -12.76 -1.03 -16.98
N LYS A 119 -13.04 -2.08 -17.76
CA LYS A 119 -12.22 -2.53 -18.88
C LYS A 119 -11.86 -1.34 -19.79
N LYS A 120 -10.71 -0.73 -19.55
CA LYS A 120 -9.83 -0.30 -20.62
C LYS A 120 -8.45 -0.83 -20.25
N ASN A 121 -7.80 -1.46 -21.22
CA ASN A 121 -6.43 -1.94 -21.17
C ASN A 121 -5.48 -0.76 -20.93
N ASP A 122 -5.45 -0.24 -19.70
CA ASP A 122 -4.41 0.68 -19.28
C ASP A 122 -3.35 -0.18 -18.60
N ASN A 123 -2.43 -0.67 -19.44
CA ASN A 123 -1.19 -1.32 -19.00
C ASN A 123 -0.30 -0.33 -18.21
N GLU A 124 -0.74 0.93 -18.08
CA GLU A 124 -0.06 2.02 -17.41
C GLU A 124 -0.91 2.57 -16.25
N GLY A 125 -0.44 2.31 -15.02
CA GLY A 125 -0.63 3.21 -13.89
C GLY A 125 -2.06 3.66 -13.51
N LYS A 126 -2.95 2.75 -13.11
CA LYS A 126 -4.26 3.13 -12.53
C LYS A 126 -4.07 4.11 -11.35
N LYS A 127 -4.55 5.35 -11.50
CA LYS A 127 -4.51 6.43 -10.47
C LYS A 127 -5.42 6.16 -9.27
N VAL A 128 -6.39 5.27 -9.40
CA VAL A 128 -7.23 4.78 -8.30
C VAL A 128 -6.92 3.32 -8.12
N ARG A 129 -6.54 2.95 -6.89
CA ARG A 129 -6.05 1.62 -6.55
C ARG A 129 -6.81 1.13 -5.34
N ILE A 130 -7.41 -0.04 -5.43
CA ILE A 130 -8.36 -0.55 -4.42
C ILE A 130 -7.91 -1.94 -4.04
N TYR A 131 -7.99 -2.26 -2.75
CA TYR A 131 -7.66 -3.55 -2.17
C TYR A 131 -8.71 -3.91 -1.11
N ALA A 132 -8.87 -5.19 -0.83
CA ALA A 132 -9.92 -5.75 0.02
C ALA A 132 -9.42 -6.92 0.85
N HIS A 133 -9.71 -6.99 2.13
CA HIS A 133 -9.28 -8.11 2.97
C HIS A 133 -10.45 -8.52 3.85
N CYS A 134 -10.44 -9.74 4.37
CA CYS A 134 -11.33 -10.04 5.48
C CYS A 134 -10.86 -9.22 6.67
N THR A 135 -11.83 -8.72 7.42
CA THR A 135 -11.52 -8.03 8.65
C THR A 135 -10.90 -9.02 9.63
N LYS A 136 -9.92 -8.54 10.41
CA LYS A 136 -9.34 -9.31 11.50
C LYS A 136 -10.42 -9.61 12.54
N ASP A 137 -10.39 -10.82 13.09
CA ASP A 137 -11.26 -11.21 14.20
C ASP A 137 -11.14 -10.21 15.36
N GLY A 138 -12.28 -9.85 15.96
CA GLY A 138 -12.36 -8.89 17.06
C GLY A 138 -13.51 -7.92 16.87
N ARG A 139 -13.21 -6.67 16.48
CA ARG A 139 -14.18 -5.57 16.41
C ARG A 139 -15.37 -5.82 15.48
N TYR A 140 -15.18 -6.59 14.41
CA TYR A 140 -16.21 -6.87 13.40
C TYR A 140 -16.53 -8.35 13.34
N SER A 141 -17.75 -8.69 12.94
CA SER A 141 -18.24 -10.06 12.83
C SER A 141 -17.57 -10.83 11.68
N LYS A 142 -17.59 -12.17 11.78
CA LYS A 142 -17.14 -13.05 10.68
C LYS A 142 -17.88 -12.73 9.39
N GLY A 143 -17.14 -12.62 8.30
CA GLY A 143 -17.66 -12.20 6.99
C GLY A 143 -17.55 -10.70 6.71
N ALA A 144 -17.13 -9.90 7.69
CA ALA A 144 -16.78 -8.50 7.45
C ALA A 144 -15.56 -8.37 6.53
N VAL A 145 -15.55 -7.30 5.74
CA VAL A 145 -14.52 -6.98 4.76
C VAL A 145 -13.99 -5.59 5.04
N VAL A 146 -12.67 -5.43 5.02
CA VAL A 146 -12.00 -4.13 4.97
C VAL A 146 -11.64 -3.80 3.54
N LEU A 147 -12.05 -2.62 3.07
CA LEU A 147 -11.62 -2.05 1.81
C LEU A 147 -10.68 -0.89 2.11
N TYR A 148 -9.54 -0.85 1.45
CA TYR A 148 -8.68 0.31 1.45
C TYR A 148 -8.33 0.69 0.03
N PHE A 149 -8.22 1.98 -0.22
CA PHE A 149 -7.96 2.49 -1.55
C PHE A 149 -7.11 3.74 -1.49
N ILE A 150 -6.44 3.97 -2.61
CA ILE A 150 -5.52 5.05 -2.83
C ILE A 150 -6.03 5.86 -4.01
N ASN A 151 -6.23 7.16 -3.81
CA ASN A 151 -6.58 8.11 -4.86
C ASN A 151 -5.38 9.01 -5.17
N LEU A 152 -4.76 8.81 -6.32
CA LEU A 152 -3.65 9.62 -6.84
C LEU A 152 -4.14 10.71 -7.81
N LYS A 153 -5.46 10.89 -7.96
CA LYS A 153 -6.00 12.02 -8.72
C LYS A 153 -5.94 13.29 -7.88
N ASN A 154 -5.89 14.43 -8.57
CA ASN A 154 -6.06 15.76 -7.97
C ASN A 154 -7.54 16.12 -7.71
N THR A 155 -8.46 15.16 -7.86
CA THR A 155 -9.89 15.33 -7.65
C THR A 155 -10.43 14.29 -6.69
N THR A 156 -11.45 14.67 -5.92
CA THR A 156 -12.22 13.76 -5.07
C THR A 156 -12.91 12.71 -5.93
N ILE A 157 -12.84 11.44 -5.53
CA ILE A 157 -13.56 10.34 -6.15
C ILE A 157 -14.69 9.87 -5.23
N TYR A 158 -15.79 9.41 -5.83
CA TYR A 158 -16.90 8.79 -5.12
C TYR A 158 -16.95 7.31 -5.49
N LEU A 159 -16.70 6.44 -4.51
CA LEU A 159 -16.81 4.99 -4.69
C LEU A 159 -18.21 4.55 -4.27
N SER A 160 -18.97 3.96 -5.20
CA SER A 160 -20.26 3.36 -4.87
C SER A 160 -20.12 1.84 -4.75
N ILE A 161 -20.45 1.31 -3.57
CA ILE A 161 -20.41 -0.13 -3.29
C ILE A 161 -21.85 -0.63 -3.13
N ASN A 162 -22.60 -0.59 -4.23
CA ASN A 162 -24.03 -0.90 -4.26
C ASN A 162 -24.34 -2.31 -3.72
N SER A 163 -23.46 -3.28 -3.98
CA SER A 163 -23.63 -4.66 -3.50
C SER A 163 -23.63 -4.79 -1.97
N LEU A 164 -22.86 -3.97 -1.25
CA LEU A 164 -22.84 -3.95 0.21
C LEU A 164 -24.03 -3.15 0.76
N LYS A 165 -24.34 -2.00 0.15
CA LYS A 165 -25.50 -1.18 0.55
C LYS A 165 -26.82 -1.94 0.42
N ASN A 166 -27.02 -2.66 -0.69
CA ASN A 166 -28.23 -3.44 -0.93
C ASN A 166 -28.42 -4.60 0.06
N ARG A 167 -27.34 -5.02 0.74
CA ARG A 167 -27.37 -6.04 1.81
C ARG A 167 -27.55 -5.43 3.21
N GLY A 168 -27.75 -4.11 3.32
CA GLY A 168 -27.86 -3.43 4.61
C GLY A 168 -26.56 -3.40 5.40
N ALA A 169 -25.39 -3.52 4.74
CA ALA A 169 -24.11 -3.51 5.42
C ALA A 169 -23.83 -2.14 6.06
N VAL A 170 -23.40 -2.15 7.32
CA VAL A 170 -22.87 -0.97 8.01
C VAL A 170 -21.44 -0.72 7.51
N ILE A 171 -21.13 0.53 7.18
CA ILE A 171 -19.82 0.92 6.64
C ILE A 171 -19.16 1.91 7.60
N ASP A 172 -18.07 1.49 8.22
CA ASP A 172 -17.17 2.37 8.98
C ASP A 172 -16.08 2.90 8.04
N MET A 173 -15.94 4.23 7.95
CA MET A 173 -14.95 4.88 7.08
C MET A 173 -13.81 5.47 7.90
N TYR A 174 -12.58 5.09 7.54
CA TYR A 174 -11.35 5.63 8.12
C TYR A 174 -10.59 6.38 7.03
N LEU A 175 -10.75 7.71 6.99
CA LEU A 175 -10.08 8.56 6.02
C LEU A 175 -8.78 9.10 6.62
N LEU A 176 -7.66 8.75 6.01
CA LEU A 176 -6.35 9.32 6.34
C LEU A 176 -6.09 10.51 5.41
N THR A 177 -5.78 11.66 5.99
CA THR A 177 -5.41 12.88 5.27
C THR A 177 -4.08 13.40 5.80
N PRO A 178 -3.31 14.16 5.00
CA PRO A 178 -2.17 14.88 5.52
C PRO A 178 -2.61 15.92 6.57
N GLY A 179 -1.62 16.55 7.21
CA GLY A 179 -1.76 17.64 8.17
C GLY A 179 -2.39 18.90 7.59
N GLU A 180 -1.88 20.06 8.01
CA GLU A 180 -2.32 21.34 7.45
C GLU A 180 -2.04 21.45 5.95
N LYS A 181 -2.74 22.36 5.27
CA LYS A 181 -2.62 22.53 3.81
C LYS A 181 -1.18 22.87 3.42
N GLY A 182 -0.56 22.01 2.60
CA GLY A 182 0.85 22.14 2.19
C GLY A 182 1.84 21.39 3.09
N ASN A 183 1.40 20.91 4.25
CA ASN A 183 2.18 20.00 5.08
C ASN A 183 1.90 18.56 4.65
N ILE A 184 2.97 17.85 4.27
CA ILE A 184 2.90 16.42 3.92
C ILE A 184 3.10 15.52 5.13
N THR A 185 3.35 16.02 6.34
CA THR A 185 3.34 15.18 7.57
C THR A 185 1.89 14.87 7.97
N SER A 186 1.65 13.74 8.65
CA SER A 186 0.33 13.45 9.21
C SER A 186 -0.03 14.40 10.36
N LYS A 187 -1.32 14.52 10.65
CA LYS A 187 -1.80 14.98 11.96
C LYS A 187 -1.50 13.93 13.03
#